data_AF-A0A418MNJ9-F1
#
_entry.id   AF-A0A418MNJ9-F1
#
_cell.length_a   1.000
_cell.length_b   1.000
_cell.length_c   1.000
_cell.angle_alpha   90.00
_cell.angle_beta   90.00
_cell.angle_gamma   90.00
#
_symmetry.space_group_name_H-M   'P 1'
#
loop_
_entity.id
_entity.type
_entity.pdbx_description
1 polymer ?
#
loop_
_entity_poly.entity_id
_entity_poly.type
_entity_poly.pdbx_seq_one_letter_code
_entity_poly.pdbx_strand_id
1 'polypeptide(L)'
;MMPYSPSGLFPSGRPPRPTYREPHPITGAGVAAGAAGTVAWLVLFGLLGRSLAGYAWWTLLAGVLAWLAALVLVRYGDRGAAAGIAIVTSGGWSIAAAAVVTRWVTSGDWPLW
;
A
#
# COMPACT_ATOMS: atom_id res chain seq x y z
N MET A 1 36.50 21.99 14.95
CA MET A 1 35.10 21.88 15.43
C MET A 1 35.08 22.38 16.88
N MET A 2 34.33 23.44 17.19
CA MET A 2 34.23 23.98 18.54
C MET A 2 33.36 23.04 19.42
N PRO A 3 33.82 22.65 20.63
CA PRO A 3 33.01 21.88 21.57
C PRO A 3 31.75 22.66 22.02
N TYR A 4 30.61 21.97 22.11
CA TYR A 4 29.39 22.53 22.70
C TYR A 4 29.58 22.62 24.22
N SER A 5 29.57 23.85 24.76
CA SER A 5 29.61 24.09 26.21
C SER A 5 28.23 24.55 26.67
N PRO A 6 27.45 23.71 27.38
CA PRO A 6 26.14 24.12 27.90
C PRO A 6 26.31 25.19 28.99
N SER A 7 25.32 26.08 29.13
CA SER A 7 25.37 27.22 30.05
C SER A 7 25.30 26.85 31.54
N GLY A 8 25.07 25.58 31.89
CA GLY A 8 24.96 25.08 33.28
C GLY A 8 23.73 25.59 34.05
N LEU A 9 23.02 26.58 33.51
CA LEU A 9 21.89 27.28 34.14
C LEU A 9 20.58 26.47 34.07
N PHE A 10 20.51 25.52 33.13
CA PHE A 10 19.45 24.52 33.01
C PHE A 10 20.08 23.18 32.65
N PRO A 11 19.46 22.03 33.01
CA PRO A 11 19.83 20.72 32.47
C PRO A 11 19.70 20.73 30.94
N SER A 12 20.75 21.20 30.26
CA SER A 12 20.77 21.44 28.83
C SER A 12 21.63 20.36 28.19
N GLY A 13 21.00 19.20 27.98
CA GLY A 13 21.52 18.22 27.04
C GLY A 13 21.66 18.86 25.65
N ARG A 14 22.54 18.31 24.80
CA ARG A 14 22.71 18.77 23.42
C ARG A 14 21.33 18.89 22.76
N PRO A 15 20.95 20.05 22.18
CA PRO A 15 19.67 20.19 21.52
C PRO A 15 19.49 19.06 20.50
N PRO A 16 18.34 18.35 20.50
CA PRO A 16 18.02 17.42 19.43
C PRO A 16 18.25 18.13 18.10
N ARG A 17 18.91 17.46 17.14
CA ARG A 17 19.07 18.06 15.81
C ARG A 17 17.69 18.46 15.31
N PRO A 18 17.51 19.68 14.76
CA PRO A 18 16.26 20.06 14.13
C PRO A 18 15.90 19.02 13.08
N THR A 19 14.84 18.26 13.34
CA THR A 19 14.26 17.34 12.36
C THR A 19 13.07 18.04 11.76
N TYR A 20 13.10 18.20 10.44
CA TYR A 20 11.95 18.71 9.71
C TYR A 20 10.78 17.73 9.90
N ARG A 21 9.72 18.20 10.56
CA ARG A 21 8.46 17.48 10.69
C ARG A 21 7.64 17.79 9.45
N GLU A 22 7.66 16.88 8.48
CA GLU A 22 6.74 16.97 7.35
C GLU A 22 5.29 16.99 7.88
N PRO A 23 4.42 17.88 7.36
CA PRO A 23 3.02 17.95 7.79
C PRO A 23 2.23 16.64 7.58
N HIS A 24 2.66 15.81 6.63
CA HIS A 24 1.99 14.55 6.25
C HIS A 24 2.97 13.37 6.31
N PRO A 25 3.45 13.00 7.50
CA PRO A 25 4.47 11.97 7.63
C PRO A 25 3.89 10.59 7.27
N ILE A 26 4.63 9.81 6.50
CA ILE A 26 4.32 8.41 6.23
C ILE A 26 4.70 7.60 7.47
N THR A 27 3.71 7.13 8.22
CA THR A 27 3.94 6.30 9.41
C THR A 27 3.73 4.82 9.08
N GLY A 28 4.48 3.94 9.75
CA GLY A 28 4.30 2.48 9.58
C GLY A 28 2.89 2.02 9.93
N ALA A 29 2.25 2.63 10.94
CA ALA A 29 0.87 2.35 11.30
C ALA A 29 -0.12 2.75 10.19
N GLY A 30 0.06 3.91 9.56
CA GLY A 30 -0.76 4.33 8.42
C GLY A 30 -0.63 3.36 7.25
N VAL A 31 0.60 2.96 6.90
CA VAL A 31 0.85 1.95 5.87
C VAL A 31 0.18 0.62 6.21
N ALA A 32 0.31 0.14 7.44
CA ALA A 32 -0.30 -1.11 7.89
C ALA A 32 -1.83 -1.06 7.83
N ALA A 33 -2.44 0.06 8.21
CA ALA A 33 -3.90 0.24 8.13
C ALA A 33 -4.41 0.19 6.69
N GLY A 34 -3.77 0.93 5.77
CA GLY A 34 -4.11 0.91 4.35
C GLY A 34 -3.91 -0.48 3.73
N ALA A 35 -2.82 -1.15 4.09
CA ALA A 35 -2.54 -2.51 3.64
C ALA A 35 -3.61 -3.51 4.13
N ALA A 36 -3.93 -3.52 5.42
CA ALA A 36 -4.92 -4.43 5.99
C ALA A 36 -6.32 -4.22 5.38
N GLY A 37 -6.74 -2.96 5.23
CA GLY A 37 -8.01 -2.63 4.57
C GLY A 37 -8.06 -3.12 3.12
N THR A 38 -6.95 -2.96 2.37
CA THR A 38 -6.87 -3.40 0.98
C THR A 38 -6.84 -4.92 0.85
N VAL A 39 -6.16 -5.63 1.76
CA VAL A 39 -6.18 -7.10 1.79
C VAL A 39 -7.62 -7.58 1.97
N ALA A 40 -8.34 -7.06 2.97
CA ALA A 40 -9.73 -7.43 3.20
C ALA A 40 -10.60 -7.13 1.96
N TRP A 41 -10.44 -5.95 1.37
CA TRP A 41 -11.15 -5.55 0.15
C TRP A 41 -10.92 -6.50 -1.03
N LEU A 42 -9.66 -6.79 -1.35
CA LEU A 42 -9.31 -7.68 -2.46
C LEU A 42 -9.76 -9.12 -2.22
N VAL A 43 -9.68 -9.61 -0.98
CA VAL A 43 -10.19 -10.95 -0.63
C VAL A 43 -11.70 -11.02 -0.87
N LEU A 44 -12.47 -10.04 -0.37
CA LEU A 44 -13.92 -10.02 -0.55
C LEU A 44 -14.33 -10.03 -2.03
N PHE A 45 -13.70 -9.20 -2.86
CA PHE A 45 -13.99 -9.16 -4.29
C PHE A 45 -13.47 -10.37 -5.05
N GLY A 46 -12.28 -10.88 -4.68
CA GLY A 46 -11.71 -12.08 -5.29
C GLY A 46 -12.60 -13.31 -5.08
N LEU A 47 -13.25 -13.43 -3.92
CA LEU A 47 -14.18 -14.51 -3.60
C LEU A 47 -15.49 -14.48 -4.42
N LEU A 48 -15.82 -13.36 -5.08
CA LEU A 48 -16.97 -13.30 -5.99
C LEU A 48 -16.71 -14.07 -7.30
N GLY A 49 -15.44 -14.31 -7.64
CA GLY A 49 -15.04 -15.08 -8.80
C GLY A 49 -15.31 -16.58 -8.62
N ARG A 50 -16.34 -17.10 -9.28
CA ARG A 50 -16.61 -18.55 -9.35
C ARG A 50 -15.77 -19.29 -10.42
N SER A 51 -14.99 -18.55 -11.18
CA SER A 51 -14.08 -19.04 -12.22
C SER A 51 -12.81 -18.19 -12.23
N LEU A 52 -11.76 -18.67 -12.87
CA LEU A 52 -10.50 -17.90 -13.00
C LEU A 52 -10.71 -16.57 -13.71
N ALA A 53 -11.49 -16.56 -14.81
CA ALA A 53 -11.83 -15.32 -15.51
C ALA A 53 -12.59 -14.35 -14.60
N GLY A 54 -13.57 -14.84 -13.84
CA GLY A 54 -14.30 -14.03 -12.87
C GLY A 54 -13.39 -13.46 -11.78
N TYR A 55 -12.51 -14.30 -11.22
CA TYR A 55 -11.52 -13.87 -10.23
C TYR A 55 -10.58 -12.78 -10.78
N ALA A 56 -10.05 -12.95 -11.99
CA ALA A 56 -9.16 -12.00 -12.63
C ALA A 56 -9.86 -10.64 -12.86
N TRP A 57 -11.07 -10.66 -13.42
CA TRP A 57 -11.84 -9.44 -13.66
C TRP A 57 -12.24 -8.72 -12.38
N TRP A 58 -12.69 -9.45 -11.36
CA TRP A 58 -13.02 -8.85 -10.07
C TRP A 58 -11.79 -8.28 -9.37
N THR A 59 -10.63 -8.95 -9.45
CA THR A 59 -9.39 -8.46 -8.86
C THR A 59 -8.89 -7.20 -9.58
N LEU A 60 -9.01 -7.15 -10.92
CA LEU A 60 -8.70 -5.94 -11.68
C LEU A 60 -9.60 -4.78 -11.30
N LEU A 61 -10.91 -4.97 -11.31
CA LEU A 61 -11.88 -3.94 -10.95
C LEU A 61 -11.68 -3.46 -9.51
N ALA A 62 -11.53 -4.37 -8.55
CA ALA A 62 -11.31 -4.04 -7.15
C ALA A 62 -9.99 -3.31 -6.94
N GLY A 63 -8.93 -3.69 -7.65
CA GLY A 63 -7.63 -3.03 -7.59
C GLY A 63 -7.66 -1.62 -8.20
N VAL A 64 -8.38 -1.41 -9.30
CA VAL A 64 -8.56 -0.06 -9.87
C VAL A 64 -9.30 0.85 -8.87
N LEU A 65 -10.35 0.35 -8.24
CA LEU A 65 -11.07 1.10 -7.20
C LEU A 65 -10.20 1.42 -5.99
N ALA A 66 -9.39 0.46 -5.53
CA ALA A 66 -8.44 0.66 -4.43
C ALA A 66 -7.38 1.70 -4.81
N TRP A 67 -6.86 1.65 -6.04
CA TRP A 67 -5.89 2.62 -6.55
C TRP A 67 -6.48 4.04 -6.62
N LEU A 68 -7.73 4.19 -7.08
CA LEU A 68 -8.43 5.47 -7.05
C LEU A 68 -8.60 5.99 -5.62
N ALA A 69 -8.95 5.13 -4.66
CA ALA A 69 -9.03 5.50 -3.25
C ALA A 69 -7.67 5.97 -2.71
N ALA A 70 -6.56 5.32 -3.10
CA ALA A 70 -5.22 5.76 -2.75
C ALA A 70 -4.91 7.17 -3.27
N LEU A 71 -5.27 7.50 -4.52
CA LEU A 71 -5.11 8.86 -5.06
C LEU A 71 -5.89 9.91 -4.26
N VAL A 72 -7.12 9.56 -3.84
CA VAL A 72 -7.93 10.43 -3.00
C VAL A 72 -7.26 10.67 -1.64
N LEU A 73 -6.73 9.62 -1.01
CA LEU A 73 -6.03 9.73 0.28
C LEU A 73 -4.75 10.58 0.16
N VAL A 74 -3.98 10.43 -0.92
CA VAL A 74 -2.81 11.30 -1.18
C VAL A 74 -3.23 12.76 -1.26
N ARG A 75 -4.35 13.07 -1.93
CA ARG A 75 -4.87 14.43 -2.06
C ARG A 75 -5.27 15.05 -0.71
N TYR A 76 -5.78 14.24 0.22
CA TYR A 76 -6.20 14.69 1.55
C TYR A 76 -5.12 14.53 2.63
N GLY A 77 -3.92 14.06 2.28
CA GLY A 77 -2.77 14.04 3.17
C GLY A 77 -2.49 12.71 3.89
N ASP A 78 -3.34 11.68 3.71
CA ASP A 78 -3.11 10.35 4.28
C ASP A 78 -2.23 9.48 3.35
N ARG A 79 -0.98 9.92 3.21
CA ARG A 79 0.01 9.28 2.32
C ARG A 79 0.44 7.90 2.81
N GLY A 80 0.37 7.68 4.13
CA GLY A 80 0.68 6.38 4.74
C GLY A 80 -0.28 5.30 4.29
N ALA A 81 -1.58 5.52 4.49
CA ALA A 81 -2.60 4.57 4.05
C ALA A 81 -2.57 4.36 2.52
N ALA A 82 -2.41 5.44 1.75
CA ALA A 82 -2.30 5.37 0.30
C ALA A 82 -1.15 4.46 -0.17
N ALA A 83 0.03 4.55 0.47
CA ALA A 83 1.17 3.70 0.15
C ALA A 83 0.86 2.23 0.46
N GLY A 84 0.25 1.94 1.62
CA GLY A 84 -0.18 0.58 1.98
C GLY A 84 -1.15 -0.03 0.96
N ILE A 85 -2.13 0.76 0.51
CA ILE A 85 -3.08 0.36 -0.52
C ILE A 85 -2.38 0.04 -1.84
N ALA A 86 -1.46 0.91 -2.29
CA ALA A 86 -0.73 0.71 -3.54
C ALA A 86 0.14 -0.56 -3.53
N ILE A 87 0.87 -0.81 -2.43
CA ILE A 87 1.71 -2.00 -2.26
C ILE A 87 0.87 -3.28 -2.36
N VAL A 88 -0.23 -3.35 -1.59
CA VAL A 88 -1.08 -4.54 -1.56
C VAL A 88 -1.80 -4.74 -2.89
N THR A 89 -2.26 -3.67 -3.53
CA THR A 89 -2.92 -3.74 -4.85
C THR A 89 -1.97 -4.33 -5.90
N SER A 90 -0.71 -3.88 -5.93
CA SER A 90 0.31 -4.44 -6.81
C SER A 90 0.54 -5.94 -6.53
N GLY A 91 0.57 -6.34 -5.26
CA GLY A 91 0.66 -7.75 -4.87
C GLY A 91 -0.54 -8.57 -5.37
N GLY A 92 -1.75 -8.06 -5.19
CA GLY A 92 -2.98 -8.72 -5.66
C GLY A 92 -3.02 -8.91 -7.17
N TRP A 93 -2.66 -7.88 -7.94
CA TRP A 93 -2.55 -7.99 -9.39
C TRP A 93 -1.44 -8.95 -9.84
N SER A 94 -0.32 -9.00 -9.11
CA SER A 94 0.75 -9.96 -9.41
C SER A 94 0.29 -11.40 -9.22
N ILE A 95 -0.48 -11.69 -8.16
CA ILE A 95 -1.06 -13.02 -7.91
C ILE A 95 -2.06 -13.38 -9.01
N ALA A 96 -2.96 -12.46 -9.39
CA ALA A 96 -3.92 -12.70 -10.45
C ALA A 96 -3.24 -12.94 -11.81
N ALA A 97 -2.23 -12.15 -12.13
CA ALA A 97 -1.43 -12.34 -13.35
C ALA A 97 -0.71 -13.69 -13.34
N ALA A 98 -0.10 -14.09 -12.22
CA ALA A 98 0.53 -15.39 -12.09
C ALA A 98 -0.47 -16.53 -12.30
N ALA A 99 -1.66 -16.46 -11.69
CA ALA A 99 -2.70 -17.47 -11.89
C ALA A 99 -3.16 -17.60 -13.35
N VAL A 100 -3.33 -16.46 -14.04
CA VAL A 100 -3.67 -16.42 -15.47
C VAL A 100 -2.56 -17.04 -16.32
N VAL A 101 -1.31 -16.65 -16.10
CA VAL A 101 -0.15 -17.17 -16.84
C VAL A 101 0.01 -18.67 -16.60
N THR A 102 -0.08 -19.14 -15.35
CA THR A 102 0.01 -20.56 -15.03
C THR A 102 -1.11 -21.35 -15.70
N ARG A 103 -2.35 -20.84 -15.70
CA ARG A 103 -3.44 -21.52 -16.40
C ARG A 103 -3.17 -21.56 -17.90
N TRP A 104 -2.79 -20.45 -18.51
CA TRP A 104 -2.52 -20.39 -19.94
C TRP A 104 -1.43 -21.38 -20.38
N VAL A 105 -0.32 -21.43 -19.64
CA VAL A 105 0.79 -22.37 -19.93
C VAL A 105 0.37 -23.83 -19.78
N THR A 106 -0.56 -24.14 -18.86
CA THR A 106 -0.99 -25.52 -18.60
C THR A 106 -2.12 -25.99 -19.53
N SER A 107 -3.04 -25.11 -19.94
CA SER A 107 -4.12 -25.47 -20.85
C SER A 107 -3.78 -25.28 -22.33
N GLY A 108 -2.76 -24.48 -22.67
CA GLY A 108 -2.48 -24.07 -24.05
C GLY A 108 -3.48 -23.03 -24.58
N ASP A 109 -4.67 -22.96 -23.97
CA ASP A 109 -5.71 -22.01 -24.30
C ASP A 109 -5.75 -20.80 -23.37
N TRP A 110 -6.23 -19.71 -23.94
CA TRP A 110 -6.66 -18.49 -23.29
C TRP A 110 -7.58 -18.61 -22.09
N PRO A 111 -7.21 -18.34 -20.82
CA PRO A 111 -8.12 -18.60 -19.71
C PRO A 111 -9.17 -17.51 -19.44
N LEU A 112 -9.12 -16.37 -20.14
CA LEU A 112 -10.04 -15.23 -19.90
C LEU A 112 -11.16 -15.08 -20.94
N TRP A 113 -11.25 -15.98 -21.92
CA TRP A 113 -12.32 -16.00 -22.94
C TRP A 113 -13.15 -17.27 -22.88
#